data_AF-A0AAD5P6P3-F1
#
_entry.id   AF-A0AAD5P6P3-F1
#
_cell.length_a   1.000
_cell.length_b   1.000
_cell.length_c   1.000
_cell.angle_alpha   90.00
_cell.angle_beta   90.00
_cell.angle_gamma   90.00
#
_symmetry.space_group_name_H-M   'P 1'
#
loop_
_entity.id
_entity.type
_entity.pdbx_description
1 polymer ?
#
loop_
_entity_poly.entity_id
_entity_poly.type
_entity_poly.pdbx_seq_one_letter_code
_entity_poly.pdbx_strand_id
1 'polypeptide(L)'
;MGVVLRITKNNKIISESGLKSKKGVVDLTPQNITDLGNNFSIKHTLKWEDYMDTILIITKAYDNQLVTYTRQVAEWIITTQSSGKGETFTVYVDGHLENSERFGYKELVQQNEVFENHLKFWTPRLIYKNPEIFHLIVLLGGDGSVLFTSWLFQTYVPPIVPFHLGSLSFLTPYPFEEYQKYLHPIFNGGKPRIALRMRLSCTIYRAVEDTKRQSTCQAKQCAITGAIWTRRAKSDGKDVRGKWQLMETEWMKEHLMKGNEEPVTKTDEEEQDEADHTHAISCCTTVPCETFQVLNELVVDRGPSPYMATLELFADEQHLCTVEADGLVVSTPTGSTAYSLSAGGSLCHPCVPAILITPICAHTLNFRPMLLPHTCIIRVVVRATARSTAYCSFDGKYRVELKRGDHMTVTFSRFAVPTVTRTGTNFDWFESLQKCLMWSLRQAEQKPFVVVESNKRKRRKPSPLSTGQSTPSSESSEHVLVCMDQGEDPKKQKPKKEEEYDEGFELVPWTTEELERDIMSLNEDET
;
A
#
# COMPACT_ATOMS: atom_id res chain seq x y z
N MET A 1 -17.28 7.06 21.64
CA MET A 1 -18.09 5.84 21.41
C MET A 1 -17.51 5.12 20.20
N GLY A 2 -17.25 3.81 20.29
CA GLY A 2 -16.82 3.03 19.13
C GLY A 2 -18.00 2.65 18.24
N VAL A 3 -17.76 2.37 16.97
CA VAL A 3 -18.76 1.86 16.03
C VAL A 3 -18.69 0.34 16.02
N VAL A 4 -19.84 -0.31 16.20
CA VAL A 4 -19.95 -1.77 16.04
C VAL A 4 -20.28 -2.05 14.58
N LEU A 5 -19.45 -2.87 13.95
CA LEU A 5 -19.63 -3.36 12.59
C LEU A 5 -20.17 -4.78 12.66
N ARG A 6 -21.31 -5.02 12.01
CA ARG A 6 -21.95 -6.34 11.88
C ARG A 6 -21.58 -6.99 10.57
N ILE A 7 -21.10 -8.23 10.58
CA ILE A 7 -20.92 -9.02 9.36
C ILE A 7 -22.11 -9.96 9.20
N THR A 8 -22.83 -9.83 8.09
CA THR A 8 -23.90 -10.74 7.67
C THR A 8 -23.32 -12.03 7.08
N LYS A 9 -24.11 -13.09 6.95
CA LYS A 9 -23.69 -14.34 6.27
C LYS A 9 -23.18 -14.15 4.84
N ASN A 10 -23.64 -13.12 4.13
CA ASN A 10 -23.15 -12.79 2.78
C ASN A 10 -21.98 -11.80 2.83
N ASN A 11 -21.26 -11.75 3.95
CA ASN A 11 -20.08 -10.94 4.15
C ASN A 11 -20.29 -9.41 4.01
N LYS A 12 -21.54 -8.94 3.98
CA LYS A 12 -21.84 -7.51 4.06
C LYS A 12 -21.56 -7.00 5.45
N ILE A 13 -20.80 -5.91 5.55
CA ILE A 13 -20.54 -5.25 6.82
C ILE A 13 -21.59 -4.15 7.01
N ILE A 14 -22.22 -4.03 8.18
CA ILE A 14 -23.28 -3.05 8.47
C ILE A 14 -22.89 -2.29 9.73
N SER A 15 -22.94 -0.96 9.71
CA SER A 15 -22.64 -0.18 10.92
C SER A 15 -23.87 -0.04 11.84
N GLU A 16 -23.71 -0.32 13.13
CA GLU A 16 -24.66 0.03 14.18
C GLU A 16 -24.31 1.40 14.75
N SER A 17 -24.61 2.48 14.03
CA SER A 17 -24.50 3.81 14.64
C SER A 17 -25.73 4.11 15.50
N GLY A 18 -25.51 4.32 16.80
CA GLY A 18 -26.52 4.82 17.75
C GLY A 18 -26.94 6.29 17.54
N LEU A 19 -26.57 6.89 16.40
CA LEU A 19 -26.99 8.21 15.98
C LEU A 19 -28.08 8.01 14.91
N LYS A 20 -29.34 8.23 15.31
CA LYS A 20 -30.48 8.37 14.40
C LYS A 20 -30.26 9.58 13.47
N SER A 21 -29.47 9.40 12.42
CA SER A 21 -29.56 10.23 11.23
C SER A 21 -30.76 9.75 10.42
N LYS A 22 -31.56 10.68 9.87
CA LYS A 22 -32.84 10.44 9.20
C LYS A 22 -32.77 9.64 7.88
N LYS A 23 -31.66 8.97 7.58
CA LYS A 23 -31.55 7.95 6.53
C LYS A 23 -30.76 6.77 7.10
N GLY A 24 -31.38 5.59 7.04
CA GLY A 24 -31.05 4.39 7.81
C GLY A 24 -29.69 3.74 7.51
N VAL A 25 -29.41 2.70 8.31
CA VAL A 25 -28.51 1.56 8.04
C VAL A 25 -27.39 1.86 7.03
N VAL A 26 -26.18 2.17 7.51
CA VAL A 26 -25.02 2.25 6.61
C VAL A 26 -24.61 0.82 6.26
N ASP A 27 -25.12 0.34 5.12
CA ASP A 27 -24.73 -0.90 4.46
C ASP A 27 -23.32 -0.73 3.90
N LEU A 28 -22.27 -1.25 4.51
CA LEU A 28 -20.89 -1.16 4.01
C LEU A 28 -20.62 -2.17 2.88
N THR A 29 -21.59 -2.34 1.99
CA THR A 29 -21.32 -2.81 0.63
C THR A 29 -20.31 -1.86 -0.04
N PRO A 30 -19.58 -2.31 -1.08
CA PRO A 30 -18.56 -1.51 -1.76
C PRO A 30 -18.96 -0.06 -2.13
N GLN A 31 -20.25 0.25 -2.22
CA GLN A 31 -20.72 1.61 -2.51
C GLN A 31 -20.59 2.60 -1.32
N ASN A 32 -20.48 2.14 -0.06
CA ASN A 32 -20.55 3.01 1.12
C ASN A 32 -19.25 3.08 1.96
N ILE A 33 -18.18 2.37 1.57
CA ILE A 33 -16.86 2.52 2.23
C ILE A 33 -16.25 3.91 1.96
N THR A 34 -16.63 4.57 0.87
CA THR A 34 -16.28 5.98 0.60
C THR A 34 -16.84 6.94 1.66
N ASP A 35 -18.02 6.67 2.24
CA ASP A 35 -18.59 7.49 3.33
C ASP A 35 -17.92 7.22 4.70
N LEU A 36 -17.22 6.08 4.85
CA LEU A 36 -16.33 5.79 5.97
C LEU A 36 -14.98 6.51 5.85
N GLY A 37 -14.70 7.27 4.78
CA GLY A 37 -13.48 8.06 4.60
C GLY A 37 -13.18 9.00 5.78
N ASN A 38 -14.22 9.45 6.50
CA ASN A 38 -14.10 10.25 7.73
C ASN A 38 -13.96 9.42 9.02
N ASN A 39 -14.09 8.10 8.94
CA ASN A 39 -14.23 7.18 10.09
C ASN A 39 -13.08 6.18 10.24
N PHE A 40 -12.01 6.27 9.43
CA PHE A 40 -10.80 5.46 9.61
C PHE A 40 -10.15 5.67 10.99
N SER A 41 -10.37 6.83 11.62
CA SER A 41 -9.92 7.15 12.99
C SER A 41 -10.81 6.56 14.10
N ILE A 42 -12.01 6.06 13.78
CA ILE A 42 -12.95 5.55 14.77
C ILE A 42 -12.57 4.14 15.22
N LYS A 43 -12.73 3.88 16.53
CA LYS A 43 -12.58 2.53 17.10
C LYS A 43 -13.72 1.65 16.59
N HIS A 44 -13.42 0.75 15.65
CA HIS A 44 -14.35 -0.24 15.14
C HIS A 44 -14.23 -1.54 15.92
N THR A 45 -15.35 -2.13 16.32
CA THR A 45 -15.40 -3.52 16.80
C THR A 45 -16.30 -4.35 15.91
N LEU A 46 -15.88 -5.57 15.65
CA LEU A 46 -16.59 -6.49 14.78
C LEU A 46 -17.54 -7.37 15.59
N LYS A 47 -18.69 -7.68 15.01
CA LYS A 47 -19.63 -8.67 15.50
C LYS A 47 -20.16 -9.43 14.29
N TRP A 48 -20.15 -10.76 14.32
CA TRP A 48 -20.87 -11.54 13.32
C TRP A 48 -22.36 -11.56 13.71
N GLU A 49 -23.23 -11.18 12.77
CA GLU A 49 -24.68 -11.17 12.98
C GLU A 49 -25.24 -12.59 12.90
N ASP A 50 -24.75 -13.34 11.92
CA ASP A 50 -24.92 -14.77 11.81
C ASP A 50 -23.73 -15.53 12.42
N TYR A 51 -23.78 -16.85 12.41
CA TYR A 51 -22.68 -17.69 12.86
C TYR A 51 -21.60 -17.78 11.76
N MET A 52 -20.34 -17.69 12.18
CA MET A 52 -19.20 -17.93 11.31
C MET A 52 -19.04 -19.44 11.12
N ASP A 53 -18.93 -19.93 9.89
CA ASP A 53 -18.79 -21.36 9.60
C ASP A 53 -17.47 -21.70 8.88
N THR A 54 -16.96 -20.78 8.06
CA THR A 54 -15.87 -21.05 7.13
C THR A 54 -14.67 -20.15 7.37
N ILE A 55 -13.53 -20.77 7.64
CA ILE A 55 -12.26 -20.11 7.97
C ILE A 55 -11.24 -20.43 6.89
N LEU A 56 -10.55 -19.41 6.40
CA LEU A 56 -9.46 -19.54 5.45
C LEU A 56 -8.12 -19.39 6.19
N ILE A 57 -7.20 -20.34 6.05
CA ILE A 57 -5.84 -20.22 6.54
C ILE A 57 -4.92 -19.90 5.35
N ILE A 58 -4.22 -18.77 5.45
CA ILE A 58 -3.20 -18.37 4.48
C ILE A 58 -1.83 -18.37 5.17
N THR A 59 -0.90 -19.08 4.55
CA THR A 59 0.41 -19.34 5.13
C THR A 59 1.51 -18.84 4.19
N LYS A 60 2.56 -18.25 4.75
CA LYS A 60 3.75 -17.84 3.97
C LYS A 60 4.40 -19.09 3.33
N ALA A 61 4.66 -19.01 2.03
CA ALA A 61 5.36 -20.07 1.29
C ALA A 61 6.87 -20.10 1.60
N TYR A 62 7.53 -21.19 1.17
CA TYR A 62 8.94 -21.50 1.38
C TYR A 62 9.37 -21.53 2.85
N ASP A 63 8.48 -22.06 3.70
CA ASP A 63 8.75 -22.28 5.11
C ASP A 63 8.07 -23.57 5.58
N ASN A 64 8.84 -24.64 5.66
CA ASN A 64 8.33 -25.96 6.04
C ASN A 64 7.85 -26.00 7.51
N GLN A 65 8.32 -25.12 8.40
CA GLN A 65 7.81 -25.06 9.77
C GLN A 65 6.36 -24.60 9.80
N LEU A 66 6.02 -23.67 8.90
CA LEU A 66 4.66 -23.17 8.78
C LEU A 66 3.66 -24.21 8.28
N VAL A 67 4.09 -25.24 7.56
CA VAL A 67 3.22 -26.36 7.21
C VAL A 67 2.73 -27.09 8.47
N THR A 68 3.65 -27.38 9.38
CA THR A 68 3.32 -28.00 10.69
C THR A 68 2.41 -27.11 11.52
N TYR A 69 2.67 -25.80 11.56
CA TYR A 69 1.81 -24.87 12.28
C TYR A 69 0.43 -24.70 11.64
N THR A 70 0.34 -24.74 10.30
CA THR A 70 -0.92 -24.74 9.57
C THR A 70 -1.75 -25.96 9.95
N ARG A 71 -1.13 -27.15 10.00
CA ARG A 71 -1.77 -28.38 10.48
C ARG A 71 -2.31 -28.21 11.91
N GLN A 72 -1.47 -27.73 12.84
CA GLN A 72 -1.86 -27.55 14.25
C GLN A 72 -3.04 -26.59 14.43
N VAL A 73 -3.03 -25.46 13.70
CA VAL A 73 -4.11 -24.48 13.76
C VAL A 73 -5.40 -25.07 13.18
N ALA A 74 -5.32 -25.73 12.02
CA ALA A 74 -6.48 -26.36 11.38
C ALA A 74 -7.10 -27.44 12.27
N GLU A 75 -6.26 -28.30 12.85
CA GLU A 75 -6.67 -29.35 13.77
C GLU A 75 -7.35 -28.78 15.02
N TRP A 76 -6.74 -27.77 15.65
CA TRP A 76 -7.31 -27.12 16.83
C TRP A 76 -8.67 -26.46 16.55
N ILE A 77 -8.80 -25.78 15.40
CA ILE A 77 -10.06 -25.14 15.00
C ILE A 77 -11.17 -26.19 14.82
N ILE A 78 -10.89 -27.28 14.10
CA ILE A 78 -11.90 -28.30 13.77
C ILE A 78 -12.28 -29.12 15.01
N THR A 79 -11.32 -29.45 15.88
CA THR A 79 -11.57 -30.36 17.02
C THR A 79 -12.07 -29.66 18.27
N THR A 80 -11.60 -28.43 18.53
CA THR A 80 -11.79 -27.75 19.82
C THR A 80 -12.80 -26.61 19.73
N GLN A 81 -12.99 -26.03 18.54
CA GLN A 81 -13.83 -24.85 18.38
C GLN A 81 -15.13 -25.24 17.68
N SER A 82 -16.24 -24.75 18.21
CA SER A 82 -17.54 -24.92 17.58
C SER A 82 -18.03 -23.56 17.10
N SER A 83 -18.58 -23.54 15.90
CA SER A 83 -19.42 -22.44 15.47
C SER A 83 -20.54 -22.23 16.48
N GLY A 84 -20.99 -20.98 16.69
CA GLY A 84 -21.94 -20.60 17.74
C GLY A 84 -23.29 -21.36 17.79
N LYS A 85 -23.51 -22.34 16.89
CA LYS A 85 -24.64 -23.27 16.83
C LYS A 85 -24.33 -24.71 17.31
N GLY A 86 -23.10 -25.03 17.72
CA GLY A 86 -22.71 -26.42 18.00
C GLY A 86 -22.19 -27.18 16.76
N GLU A 87 -22.06 -26.51 15.62
CA GLU A 87 -21.51 -27.08 14.38
C GLU A 87 -19.99 -26.86 14.31
N THR A 88 -19.26 -27.74 13.61
CA THR A 88 -17.80 -27.63 13.44
C THR A 88 -17.47 -26.66 12.31
N PHE A 89 -16.40 -25.87 12.47
CA PHE A 89 -15.92 -24.98 11.41
C PHE A 89 -15.40 -25.76 10.20
N THR A 90 -15.66 -25.24 8.99
CA THR A 90 -14.97 -25.67 7.77
C THR A 90 -13.69 -24.83 7.62
N VAL A 91 -12.54 -25.48 7.54
CA VAL A 91 -11.23 -24.83 7.41
C VAL A 91 -10.66 -25.09 6.03
N TYR A 92 -10.27 -24.03 5.33
CA TYR A 92 -9.57 -24.12 4.06
C TYR A 92 -8.08 -23.86 4.25
N VAL A 93 -7.24 -24.75 3.74
CA VAL A 93 -5.76 -24.60 3.68
C VAL A 93 -5.27 -24.64 2.23
N ASP A 94 -4.03 -24.25 1.98
CA ASP A 94 -3.48 -24.15 0.61
C ASP A 94 -3.55 -25.50 -0.11
N GLY A 95 -3.98 -25.51 -1.38
CA GLY A 95 -4.13 -26.72 -2.19
C GLY A 95 -2.87 -27.55 -2.37
N HIS A 96 -1.69 -26.95 -2.29
CA HIS A 96 -0.43 -27.71 -2.30
C HIS A 96 -0.30 -28.68 -1.12
N LEU A 97 -1.02 -28.43 -0.02
CA LEU A 97 -0.96 -29.24 1.20
C LEU A 97 -1.78 -30.53 1.13
N GLU A 98 -2.61 -30.72 0.11
CA GLU A 98 -3.44 -31.93 -0.03
C GLU A 98 -2.60 -33.21 -0.09
N ASN A 99 -1.46 -33.12 -0.79
CA ASN A 99 -0.53 -34.24 -0.98
C ASN A 99 0.76 -34.10 -0.15
N SER A 100 0.84 -33.12 0.75
CA SER A 100 2.00 -32.90 1.60
C SER A 100 2.10 -33.99 2.68
N GLU A 101 3.29 -34.59 2.81
CA GLU A 101 3.57 -35.59 3.84
C GLU A 101 3.64 -34.95 5.23
N ARG A 102 4.29 -33.78 5.35
CA ARG A 102 4.40 -33.05 6.62
C ARG A 102 3.06 -32.54 7.12
N PHE A 103 2.18 -32.11 6.22
CA PHE A 103 0.80 -31.74 6.56
C PHE A 103 0.00 -32.99 6.93
N GLY A 104 0.18 -34.09 6.20
CA GLY A 104 -0.34 -35.41 6.57
C GLY A 104 -1.88 -35.49 6.55
N TYR A 105 -2.52 -34.93 5.51
CA TYR A 105 -3.98 -34.92 5.37
C TYR A 105 -4.61 -36.32 5.51
N LYS A 106 -4.02 -37.33 4.86
CA LYS A 106 -4.49 -38.73 4.92
C LYS A 106 -4.47 -39.28 6.34
N GLU A 107 -3.47 -38.91 7.14
CA GLU A 107 -3.37 -39.34 8.54
C GLU A 107 -4.46 -38.70 9.39
N LEU A 108 -4.75 -37.41 9.18
CA LEU A 108 -5.82 -36.71 9.90
C LEU A 108 -7.18 -37.36 9.62
N VAL A 109 -7.49 -37.64 8.36
CA VAL A 109 -8.77 -38.30 7.97
C VAL A 109 -8.88 -39.69 8.58
N GLN A 110 -7.80 -40.47 8.62
CA GLN A 110 -7.78 -41.79 9.27
C GLN A 110 -7.98 -41.71 10.80
N GLN A 111 -7.50 -40.65 11.44
CA GLN A 111 -7.68 -40.42 12.88
C GLN A 111 -9.12 -40.01 13.20
N ASN A 112 -9.75 -39.20 12.36
CA ASN A 112 -11.11 -38.72 12.56
C ASN A 112 -11.79 -38.32 11.23
N GLU A 113 -12.90 -38.96 10.90
CA GLU A 113 -13.69 -38.70 9.68
C GLU A 113 -14.22 -37.26 9.59
N VAL A 114 -14.29 -36.52 10.70
CA VAL A 114 -14.67 -35.09 10.70
C VAL A 114 -13.76 -34.27 9.78
N PHE A 115 -12.47 -34.61 9.68
CA PHE A 115 -11.55 -33.88 8.81
C PHE A 115 -11.88 -34.02 7.32
N GLU A 116 -12.48 -35.13 6.88
CA GLU A 116 -12.87 -35.31 5.48
C GLU A 116 -13.94 -34.28 5.05
N ASN A 117 -14.85 -33.95 5.98
CA ASN A 117 -15.96 -33.02 5.71
C ASN A 117 -15.59 -31.55 5.97
N HIS A 118 -14.69 -31.30 6.91
CA HIS A 118 -14.41 -29.96 7.43
C HIS A 118 -13.03 -29.41 7.05
N LEU A 119 -12.06 -30.21 6.62
CA LEU A 119 -10.77 -29.73 6.13
C LEU A 119 -10.75 -29.76 4.61
N LYS A 120 -10.71 -28.57 4.01
CA LYS A 120 -10.78 -28.36 2.55
C LYS A 120 -9.55 -27.61 2.05
N PHE A 121 -9.40 -27.59 0.74
CA PHE A 121 -8.25 -27.01 0.05
C PHE A 121 -8.68 -25.82 -0.81
N TRP A 122 -8.01 -24.68 -0.66
CA TRP A 122 -8.26 -23.51 -1.49
C TRP A 122 -7.26 -23.40 -2.64
N THR A 123 -7.72 -22.80 -3.73
CA THR A 123 -6.91 -22.38 -4.87
C THR A 123 -7.20 -20.90 -5.16
N PRO A 124 -6.30 -20.17 -5.86
CA PRO A 124 -6.56 -18.79 -6.26
C PRO A 124 -7.88 -18.64 -7.03
N ARG A 125 -8.21 -19.61 -7.90
CA ARG A 125 -9.50 -19.69 -8.61
C ARG A 125 -10.71 -19.71 -7.69
N LEU A 126 -10.67 -20.53 -6.63
CA LEU A 126 -11.77 -20.64 -5.67
C LEU A 126 -12.00 -19.30 -4.97
N ILE A 127 -10.91 -18.66 -4.53
CA ILE A 127 -10.96 -17.37 -3.84
C ILE A 127 -11.48 -16.28 -4.77
N TYR A 128 -11.03 -16.26 -6.02
CA TYR A 128 -11.45 -15.26 -7.00
C TYR A 128 -12.93 -15.41 -7.38
N LYS A 129 -13.39 -16.63 -7.64
CA LYS A 129 -14.79 -16.91 -8.04
C LYS A 129 -15.79 -16.76 -6.90
N ASN A 130 -15.40 -17.15 -5.68
CA ASN A 130 -16.30 -17.25 -4.55
C ASN A 130 -15.68 -16.66 -3.27
N PRO A 131 -15.25 -15.39 -3.27
CA PRO A 131 -14.64 -14.76 -2.10
C PRO A 131 -15.59 -14.70 -0.90
N GLU A 132 -16.91 -14.70 -1.15
CA GLU A 132 -17.97 -14.61 -0.15
C GLU A 132 -18.13 -15.86 0.72
N ILE A 133 -17.51 -17.00 0.38
CA ILE A 133 -17.62 -18.21 1.20
C ILE A 133 -16.77 -18.13 2.47
N PHE A 134 -15.76 -17.26 2.48
CA PHE A 134 -14.82 -17.15 3.59
C PHE A 134 -15.28 -16.06 4.55
N HIS A 135 -15.42 -16.39 5.83
CA HIS A 135 -15.93 -15.45 6.83
C HIS A 135 -14.82 -14.83 7.71
N LEU A 136 -13.67 -15.49 7.78
CA LEU A 136 -12.48 -15.05 8.50
C LEU A 136 -11.23 -15.63 7.86
N ILE A 137 -10.16 -14.84 7.83
CA ILE A 137 -8.84 -15.27 7.40
C ILE A 137 -7.93 -15.35 8.62
N VAL A 138 -7.34 -16.51 8.87
CA VAL A 138 -6.21 -16.67 9.80
C VAL A 138 -4.94 -16.68 8.98
N LEU A 139 -4.06 -15.70 9.22
CA LEU A 139 -2.86 -15.53 8.44
C LEU A 139 -1.62 -15.87 9.26
N LEU A 140 -0.78 -16.78 8.76
CA LEU A 140 0.49 -17.18 9.36
C LEU A 140 1.64 -16.67 8.50
N GLY A 141 2.29 -15.59 8.91
CA GLY A 141 3.37 -14.99 8.11
C GLY A 141 3.75 -13.58 8.51
N GLY A 142 4.19 -12.77 7.56
CA GLY A 142 4.59 -11.37 7.80
C GLY A 142 3.85 -10.40 6.87
N ASP A 143 4.40 -9.21 6.70
CA ASP A 143 3.80 -8.15 5.88
C ASP A 143 3.53 -8.62 4.43
N GLY A 144 4.48 -9.35 3.82
CA GLY A 144 4.31 -9.91 2.48
C GLY A 144 3.15 -10.90 2.35
N SER A 145 2.81 -11.63 3.42
CA SER A 145 1.65 -12.53 3.44
C SER A 145 0.33 -11.74 3.48
N VAL A 146 0.30 -10.60 4.17
CA VAL A 146 -0.86 -9.70 4.16
C VAL A 146 -1.06 -9.09 2.78
N LEU A 147 0.01 -8.68 2.09
CA LEU A 147 -0.07 -8.21 0.70
C LEU A 147 -0.55 -9.30 -0.24
N PHE A 148 -0.05 -10.53 -0.09
CA PHE A 148 -0.53 -11.67 -0.86
C PHE A 148 -2.01 -11.94 -0.63
N THR A 149 -2.48 -11.83 0.61
CA THR A 149 -3.91 -11.97 0.92
C THR A 149 -4.73 -10.86 0.26
N SER A 150 -4.30 -9.60 0.34
CA SER A 150 -4.95 -8.50 -0.38
C SER A 150 -5.00 -8.75 -1.90
N TRP A 151 -3.93 -9.32 -2.46
CA TRP A 151 -3.84 -9.67 -3.87
C TRP A 151 -4.84 -10.76 -4.28
N LEU A 152 -5.00 -11.81 -3.48
CA LEU A 152 -5.98 -12.88 -3.75
C LEU A 152 -7.42 -12.36 -3.78
N PHE A 153 -7.73 -11.35 -2.96
CA PHE A 153 -9.07 -10.78 -2.85
C PHE A 153 -9.17 -9.42 -3.55
N GLN A 154 -9.31 -9.42 -4.88
CA GLN A 154 -9.48 -8.19 -5.69
C GLN A 154 -10.84 -7.48 -5.50
N THR A 155 -11.76 -8.07 -4.74
CA THR A 155 -13.08 -7.49 -4.40
C THR A 155 -13.22 -7.37 -2.88
N TYR A 156 -14.19 -8.04 -2.28
CA TYR A 156 -14.39 -8.11 -0.83
C TYR A 156 -13.24 -8.89 -0.16
N VAL A 157 -12.80 -8.40 1.01
CA VAL A 157 -11.77 -9.07 1.82
C VAL A 157 -12.37 -9.43 3.18
N PRO A 158 -12.44 -10.73 3.55
CA PRO A 158 -12.86 -11.13 4.90
C PRO A 158 -11.89 -10.60 5.97
N PRO A 159 -12.34 -10.43 7.24
CA PRO A 159 -11.47 -9.99 8.33
C PRO A 159 -10.26 -10.90 8.52
N ILE A 160 -9.08 -10.28 8.57
CA ILE A 160 -7.79 -10.96 8.69
C ILE A 160 -7.33 -10.92 10.15
N VAL A 161 -6.98 -12.08 10.72
CA VAL A 161 -6.25 -12.22 11.99
C VAL A 161 -4.82 -12.64 11.68
N PRO A 162 -3.87 -11.69 11.64
CA PRO A 162 -2.50 -11.98 11.23
C PRO A 162 -1.56 -12.31 12.40
N PHE A 163 -0.84 -13.42 12.29
CA PHE A 163 0.17 -13.89 13.23
C PHE A 163 1.58 -13.82 12.64
N HIS A 164 2.53 -13.27 13.39
CA HIS A 164 3.95 -13.25 13.07
C HIS A 164 4.72 -14.36 13.78
N LEU A 165 5.72 -14.93 13.09
CA LEU A 165 6.52 -16.06 13.58
C LEU A 165 8.01 -15.74 13.79
N GLY A 166 8.35 -14.48 14.01
CA GLY A 166 9.67 -14.09 14.51
C GLY A 166 10.04 -12.66 14.15
N SER A 167 10.07 -12.34 12.86
CA SER A 167 10.42 -11.00 12.39
C SER A 167 9.36 -9.97 12.78
N LEU A 168 9.83 -8.80 13.19
CA LEU A 168 9.00 -7.63 13.46
C LEU A 168 8.28 -7.19 12.17
N SER A 169 7.06 -6.70 12.30
CA SER A 169 6.18 -6.39 11.18
C SER A 169 5.27 -5.20 11.49
N PHE A 170 4.78 -4.53 10.43
CA PHE A 170 3.81 -3.44 10.55
C PHE A 170 2.36 -3.89 10.42
N LEU A 171 2.13 -5.05 9.78
CA LEU A 171 0.79 -5.53 9.45
C LEU A 171 0.37 -6.74 10.29
N THR A 172 1.31 -7.42 10.96
CA THR A 172 1.02 -8.65 11.71
C THR A 172 1.29 -8.45 13.23
N PRO A 173 0.34 -7.89 14.00
CA PRO A 173 0.55 -7.54 15.42
C PRO A 173 0.50 -8.72 16.41
N TYR A 174 0.04 -9.91 16.01
CA TYR A 174 -0.10 -11.04 16.95
C TYR A 174 1.10 -11.97 16.93
N PRO A 175 1.72 -12.29 18.08
CA PRO A 175 2.68 -13.37 18.16
C PRO A 175 1.96 -14.72 18.01
N PHE A 176 2.54 -15.64 17.25
CA PHE A 176 1.94 -16.94 16.98
C PHE A 176 1.89 -17.86 18.21
N GLU A 177 2.82 -17.74 19.15
CA GLU A 177 2.98 -18.66 20.29
C GLU A 177 1.71 -18.77 21.16
N GLU A 178 0.89 -17.72 21.20
CA GLU A 178 -0.36 -17.66 21.96
C GLU A 178 -1.60 -17.57 21.05
N TYR A 179 -1.56 -18.10 19.81
CA TYR A 179 -2.65 -17.95 18.83
C TYR A 179 -4.04 -18.34 19.38
N GLN A 180 -4.11 -19.41 20.19
CA GLN A 180 -5.35 -19.91 20.78
C GLN A 180 -6.02 -18.87 21.68
N LYS A 181 -5.23 -18.14 22.48
CA LYS A 181 -5.72 -17.07 23.38
C LYS A 181 -6.37 -15.93 22.59
N TYR A 182 -5.89 -15.67 21.38
CA TYR A 182 -6.39 -14.59 20.54
C TYR A 182 -7.57 -15.02 19.66
N LEU A 183 -7.56 -16.25 19.14
CA LEU A 183 -8.63 -16.78 18.28
C LEU A 183 -9.84 -17.27 19.08
N HIS A 184 -9.65 -17.88 20.26
CA HIS A 184 -10.74 -18.44 21.04
C HIS A 184 -11.84 -17.41 21.35
N PRO A 185 -11.53 -16.17 21.80
CA PRO A 185 -12.57 -15.16 21.99
C PRO A 185 -13.30 -14.79 20.69
N ILE A 186 -12.61 -14.77 19.55
CA ILE A 186 -13.21 -14.40 18.25
C ILE A 186 -14.25 -15.45 17.84
N PHE A 187 -13.91 -16.74 17.98
CA PHE A 187 -14.81 -17.84 17.62
C PHE A 187 -16.01 -17.95 18.56
N ASN A 188 -15.85 -17.57 19.83
CA ASN A 188 -16.87 -17.72 20.86
C ASN A 188 -17.67 -16.42 21.12
N GLY A 189 -17.96 -15.65 20.05
CA GLY A 189 -18.86 -14.49 20.11
C GLY A 189 -18.23 -13.20 20.66
N GLY A 190 -16.90 -13.17 20.77
CA GLY A 190 -16.15 -11.97 21.12
C GLY A 190 -16.28 -10.88 20.05
N LYS A 191 -15.96 -9.65 20.46
CA LYS A 191 -16.05 -8.46 19.59
C LYS A 191 -14.66 -7.90 19.32
N PRO A 192 -13.88 -8.48 18.39
CA PRO A 192 -12.52 -8.03 18.14
C PRO A 192 -12.52 -6.60 17.62
N ARG A 193 -11.47 -5.85 17.95
CA ARG A 193 -11.23 -4.53 17.37
C ARG A 193 -10.64 -4.70 15.97
N ILE A 194 -11.05 -3.85 15.03
CA ILE A 194 -10.55 -3.92 13.65
C ILE A 194 -10.00 -2.57 13.18
N ALA A 195 -9.00 -2.64 12.32
CA ALA A 195 -8.51 -1.54 11.51
C ALA A 195 -8.92 -1.79 10.06
N LEU A 196 -9.61 -0.82 9.46
CA LEU A 196 -9.86 -0.84 8.02
C LEU A 196 -8.68 -0.17 7.34
N ARG A 197 -7.90 -0.93 6.57
CA ARG A 197 -6.77 -0.38 5.80
C ARG A 197 -7.24 -0.07 4.39
N MET A 198 -7.09 1.19 3.98
CA MET A 198 -7.46 1.59 2.62
C MET A 198 -6.63 0.87 1.56
N ARG A 199 -7.21 0.72 0.37
CA ARG A 199 -6.53 0.26 -0.84
C ARG A 199 -6.61 1.33 -1.92
N LEU A 200 -5.70 1.27 -2.90
CA LEU A 200 -5.79 1.99 -4.16
C LEU A 200 -6.42 1.09 -5.22
N SER A 201 -7.30 1.65 -6.03
CA SER A 201 -7.81 1.03 -7.26
C SER A 201 -7.03 1.61 -8.43
N CYS A 202 -6.18 0.79 -9.06
CA CYS A 202 -5.28 1.20 -10.13
C CYS A 202 -5.77 0.62 -11.45
N THR A 203 -6.16 1.47 -12.40
CA THR A 203 -6.66 1.04 -13.71
C THR A 203 -5.70 1.43 -14.83
N ILE A 204 -5.29 0.44 -15.61
CA ILE A 204 -4.43 0.63 -16.78
C ILE A 204 -5.29 1.10 -17.94
N TYR A 205 -4.87 2.17 -18.60
CA TYR A 205 -5.45 2.67 -19.84
C TYR A 205 -4.41 2.57 -20.96
N ARG A 206 -4.78 1.87 -22.03
CA ARG A 206 -3.94 1.68 -23.22
C ARG A 206 -4.28 2.72 -24.27
N ALA A 207 -3.26 3.37 -24.82
CA ALA A 207 -3.42 4.23 -25.98
C ALA A 207 -3.76 3.39 -27.20
N VAL A 208 -4.84 3.77 -27.89
CA VAL A 208 -5.26 3.15 -29.14
C VAL A 208 -4.87 4.09 -30.28
N GLU A 209 -4.05 3.58 -31.20
CA GLU A 209 -3.84 4.22 -32.49
C GLU A 209 -5.11 4.03 -33.32
N ASP A 210 -5.77 5.14 -33.62
CA ASP A 210 -7.03 5.15 -34.33
C ASP A 210 -6.78 4.90 -35.82
N THR A 211 -6.68 3.62 -36.19
CA THR A 211 -6.37 3.17 -37.57
C THR A 211 -7.57 3.24 -38.51
N LYS A 212 -8.80 3.30 -37.98
CA LYS A 212 -10.05 3.36 -38.77
C LYS A 212 -10.78 4.70 -38.69
N ARG A 213 -10.50 5.51 -37.67
CA ARG A 213 -10.81 6.93 -37.68
C ARG A 213 -9.45 7.59 -37.52
N GLN A 214 -8.88 8.16 -38.57
CA GLN A 214 -7.89 9.22 -38.32
C GLN A 214 -8.65 10.26 -37.52
N SER A 215 -8.58 10.18 -36.19
CA SER A 215 -9.37 11.00 -35.32
C SER A 215 -8.88 12.40 -35.60
N THR A 216 -9.81 13.12 -36.17
CA THR A 216 -9.67 14.45 -36.69
C THR A 216 -9.35 15.46 -35.58
N CYS A 217 -9.09 15.02 -34.35
CA CYS A 217 -8.84 15.87 -33.22
C CYS A 217 -7.39 16.33 -33.23
N GLN A 218 -7.15 17.62 -33.50
CA GLN A 218 -5.84 18.24 -33.30
C GLN A 218 -5.87 18.99 -31.98
N ALA A 219 -4.81 18.84 -31.18
CA ALA A 219 -4.64 19.58 -29.94
C ALA A 219 -3.43 20.51 -29.99
N LYS A 220 -3.53 21.66 -29.34
CA LYS A 220 -2.44 22.62 -29.12
C LYS A 220 -2.45 23.05 -27.67
N GLN A 221 -1.28 23.18 -27.07
CA GLN A 221 -1.16 23.74 -25.72
C GLN A 221 -0.52 25.13 -25.79
N CYS A 222 -1.12 26.08 -25.05
CA CYS A 222 -0.51 27.40 -24.85
C CYS A 222 0.69 27.25 -23.92
N ALA A 223 1.87 27.69 -24.37
CA ALA A 223 3.12 27.58 -23.60
C ALA A 223 3.12 28.40 -22.30
N ILE A 224 2.29 29.44 -22.21
CA ILE A 224 2.24 30.36 -21.08
C ILE A 224 1.20 29.91 -20.05
N THR A 225 -0.02 29.55 -20.49
CA THR A 225 -1.14 29.23 -19.60
C THR A 225 -1.33 27.73 -19.38
N GLY A 226 -0.67 26.87 -20.18
CA GLY A 226 -0.88 25.42 -20.16
C GLY A 226 -2.23 24.97 -20.73
N ALA A 227 -3.08 25.90 -21.17
CA ALA A 227 -4.41 25.65 -21.72
C ALA A 227 -4.34 24.78 -22.98
N ILE A 228 -5.12 23.69 -23.00
CA ILE A 228 -5.18 22.75 -24.13
C ILE A 228 -6.38 23.11 -24.99
N TRP A 229 -6.14 23.40 -26.26
CA TRP A 229 -7.15 23.65 -27.28
C TRP A 229 -7.26 22.42 -28.14
N THR A 230 -8.49 21.99 -28.43
CA THR A 230 -8.77 20.87 -29.33
C THR A 230 -9.63 21.35 -30.49
N ARG A 231 -9.44 20.77 -31.68
CA ARG A 231 -10.34 20.97 -32.82
C ARG A 231 -10.59 19.64 -33.51
N ARG A 232 -11.84 19.34 -33.88
CA ARG A 232 -12.16 18.21 -34.76
C ARG A 232 -12.14 18.68 -36.22
N ALA A 233 -11.22 18.19 -37.02
CA ALA A 233 -11.29 18.16 -38.47
C ALA A 233 -12.46 17.25 -38.93
N LYS A 234 -12.86 17.35 -40.20
CA LYS A 234 -13.76 16.36 -40.82
C LYS A 234 -12.94 15.34 -41.59
N SER A 235 -13.47 14.13 -41.72
CA SER A 235 -12.84 12.94 -42.29
C SER A 235 -12.39 13.05 -43.76
N ASP A 236 -12.67 14.16 -44.45
CA ASP A 236 -12.41 14.32 -45.89
C ASP A 236 -11.18 15.19 -46.24
N GLY A 237 -10.35 15.56 -45.26
CA GLY A 237 -9.00 16.13 -45.49
C GLY A 237 -8.92 17.46 -46.26
N LYS A 238 -10.04 18.05 -46.69
CA LYS A 238 -10.07 19.25 -47.57
C LYS A 238 -10.77 20.48 -46.98
N ASP A 239 -11.32 20.39 -45.77
CA ASP A 239 -11.93 21.57 -45.12
C ASP A 239 -11.55 21.63 -43.63
N VAL A 240 -10.54 22.44 -43.31
CA VAL A 240 -10.00 22.64 -41.95
C VAL A 240 -10.69 23.84 -41.29
N ARG A 241 -12.02 23.81 -41.19
CA ARG A 241 -12.85 24.88 -40.60
C ARG A 241 -13.46 24.53 -39.23
N GLY A 242 -12.83 23.60 -38.49
CA GLY A 242 -13.19 23.35 -37.09
C GLY A 242 -12.63 24.46 -36.20
N LYS A 243 -13.50 25.24 -35.54
CA LYS A 243 -13.09 26.26 -34.56
C LYS A 243 -12.34 25.59 -33.40
N TRP A 244 -11.21 26.15 -32.98
CA TRP A 244 -10.50 25.69 -31.79
C TRP A 244 -11.40 25.85 -30.56
N GLN A 245 -11.55 24.78 -29.79
CA GLN A 245 -12.31 24.77 -28.54
C GLN A 245 -11.34 24.53 -27.40
N LEU A 246 -11.41 25.37 -26.36
CA LEU A 246 -10.66 25.13 -25.14
C LEU A 246 -11.18 23.82 -24.52
N MET A 247 -10.28 22.88 -24.25
CA MET A 247 -10.58 21.67 -23.50
C MET A 247 -10.65 22.05 -22.02
N GLU A 248 -11.79 22.64 -21.65
CA GLU A 248 -12.05 23.13 -20.30
C GLU A 248 -12.30 21.96 -19.35
N THR A 249 -11.54 21.89 -18.27
CA THR A 249 -11.95 21.14 -17.06
C THR A 249 -12.91 22.02 -16.24
N GLU A 250 -13.79 21.41 -15.44
CA GLU A 250 -14.75 22.16 -14.59
C GLU A 250 -14.05 23.17 -13.64
N TRP A 251 -12.81 22.88 -13.25
CA TRP A 251 -11.97 23.81 -12.48
C TRP A 251 -11.51 25.05 -13.28
N MET A 252 -11.19 24.90 -14.57
CA MET A 252 -10.76 26.01 -15.44
C MET A 252 -11.86 27.07 -15.54
N LYS A 253 -13.14 26.65 -15.58
CA LYS A 253 -14.30 27.55 -15.58
C LYS A 253 -14.38 28.40 -14.32
N GLU A 254 -14.02 27.86 -13.16
CA GLU A 254 -14.08 28.59 -11.87
C GLU A 254 -12.92 29.57 -11.66
N HIS A 255 -11.76 29.33 -12.28
CA HIS A 255 -10.52 30.05 -11.97
C HIS A 255 -9.99 30.93 -13.10
N LEU A 256 -10.32 30.66 -14.36
CA LEU A 256 -10.01 31.56 -15.48
C LEU A 256 -11.06 32.66 -15.67
N MET A 257 -12.29 32.47 -15.16
CA MET A 257 -13.39 33.45 -15.26
C MET A 257 -13.45 34.43 -14.08
N LYS A 258 -12.41 34.49 -13.23
CA LYS A 258 -12.26 35.55 -12.20
C LYS A 258 -11.71 36.84 -12.83
N GLY A 259 -12.45 37.35 -13.80
CA GLY A 259 -12.28 38.63 -14.46
C GLY A 259 -13.54 38.83 -15.27
N ASN A 260 -14.30 39.88 -14.98
CA ASN A 260 -15.63 40.11 -15.53
C ASN A 260 -15.58 40.61 -17.00
N GLU A 261 -14.66 40.08 -17.80
CA GLU A 261 -14.47 40.42 -19.20
C GLU A 261 -14.99 39.25 -20.04
N GLU A 262 -15.97 39.54 -20.91
CA GLU A 262 -16.38 38.61 -21.96
C GLU A 262 -15.14 38.17 -22.76
N PRO A 263 -15.08 36.92 -23.24
CA PRO A 263 -13.96 36.46 -24.03
C PRO A 263 -13.87 37.35 -25.27
N VAL A 264 -12.79 38.12 -25.36
CA VAL A 264 -12.45 38.92 -26.55
C VAL A 264 -12.46 37.95 -27.72
N THR A 265 -13.44 38.09 -28.61
CA THR A 265 -13.40 37.44 -29.92
C THR A 265 -12.28 38.10 -30.71
N LYS A 266 -11.04 37.63 -30.50
CA LYS A 266 -9.91 38.04 -31.33
C LYS A 266 -10.17 37.61 -32.76
N THR A 267 -9.96 38.53 -33.69
CA THR A 267 -10.06 38.30 -35.13
C THR A 267 -8.93 37.38 -35.61
N ASP A 268 -9.19 36.61 -36.66
CA ASP A 268 -8.30 35.57 -37.23
C ASP A 268 -6.85 36.03 -37.51
N GLU A 269 -6.59 37.34 -37.57
CA GLU A 269 -5.28 37.96 -37.81
C GLU A 269 -4.41 38.07 -36.53
N GLU A 270 -5.00 38.21 -35.33
CA GLU A 270 -4.24 38.24 -34.07
C GLU A 270 -3.85 36.84 -33.56
N GLU A 271 -4.49 35.78 -34.07
CA GLU A 271 -4.16 34.38 -33.75
C GLU A 271 -2.91 33.88 -34.50
N GLN A 272 -2.45 34.57 -35.56
CA GLN A 272 -1.30 34.14 -36.35
C GLN A 272 0.05 34.44 -35.70
N ASP A 273 0.17 35.54 -34.94
CA ASP A 273 1.46 35.95 -34.35
C ASP A 273 1.80 35.23 -33.02
N GLU A 274 0.81 34.73 -32.26
CA GLU A 274 1.03 33.84 -31.11
C GLU A 274 1.20 32.34 -31.50
N ALA A 275 0.95 32.00 -32.78
CA ALA A 275 0.99 30.62 -33.26
C ALA A 275 2.40 30.04 -33.36
N ASP A 276 3.46 30.86 -33.39
CA ASP A 276 4.85 30.43 -33.62
C ASP A 276 5.50 29.69 -32.44
N HIS A 277 4.82 29.60 -31.29
CA HIS A 277 5.25 28.79 -30.14
C HIS A 277 4.25 27.69 -29.75
N THR A 278 3.30 27.33 -30.63
CA THR A 278 2.36 26.24 -30.35
C THR A 278 2.90 24.86 -30.73
N HIS A 279 3.17 24.02 -29.72
CA HIS A 279 3.48 22.62 -29.94
C HIS A 279 2.20 21.84 -30.29
N ALA A 280 2.22 21.14 -31.43
CA ALA A 280 1.15 20.20 -31.78
C ALA A 280 1.17 19.01 -30.81
N ILE A 281 0.02 18.75 -30.17
CA ILE A 281 -0.17 17.63 -29.26
C ILE A 281 -0.88 16.51 -30.02
N SER A 282 -0.31 15.32 -29.95
CA SER A 282 -0.96 14.11 -30.46
C SER A 282 -2.16 13.76 -29.58
N CYS A 283 -3.36 13.72 -30.17
CA CYS A 283 -4.57 13.25 -29.50
C CYS A 283 -4.60 11.73 -29.56
N CYS A 284 -4.35 11.06 -28.44
CA CYS A 284 -4.58 9.62 -28.33
C CYS A 284 -5.91 9.36 -27.61
N THR A 285 -6.69 8.42 -28.14
CA THR A 285 -7.81 7.85 -27.40
C THR A 285 -7.26 6.72 -26.55
N THR A 286 -7.75 6.59 -25.32
CA THR A 286 -7.31 5.53 -24.41
C THR A 286 -8.49 4.67 -24.02
N VAL A 287 -8.24 3.38 -23.81
CA VAL A 287 -9.26 2.41 -23.38
C VAL A 287 -8.83 1.77 -22.06
N PRO A 288 -9.76 1.61 -21.10
CA PRO A 288 -9.47 0.86 -19.88
C PRO A 288 -9.21 -0.60 -20.23
N CYS A 289 -8.22 -1.19 -19.57
CA CYS A 289 -7.83 -2.58 -19.76
C CYS A 289 -8.08 -3.37 -18.48
N GLU A 290 -7.20 -3.24 -17.50
CA GLU A 290 -7.22 -4.03 -16.26
C GLU A 290 -7.25 -3.09 -15.06
N THR A 291 -7.91 -3.52 -13.98
CA THR A 291 -7.97 -2.82 -12.70
C THR A 291 -7.47 -3.72 -11.58
N PHE A 292 -6.58 -3.19 -10.74
CA PHE A 292 -5.99 -3.90 -9.61
C PHE A 292 -6.23 -3.15 -8.29
N GLN A 293 -6.46 -3.90 -7.22
CA GLN A 293 -6.56 -3.40 -5.86
C GLN A 293 -5.25 -3.60 -5.11
N VAL A 294 -4.74 -2.50 -4.55
CA VAL A 294 -3.37 -2.39 -4.02
C VAL A 294 -3.39 -1.90 -2.58
N LEU A 295 -2.76 -2.60 -1.66
CA LEU A 295 -2.76 -2.26 -0.23
C LEU A 295 -1.65 -1.27 0.14
N ASN A 296 -0.44 -1.46 -0.38
CA ASN A 296 0.70 -0.62 -0.11
C ASN A 296 0.86 0.45 -1.19
N GLU A 297 1.33 0.06 -2.38
CA GLU A 297 1.71 1.03 -3.40
C GLU A 297 1.60 0.54 -4.84
N LEU A 298 1.29 1.48 -5.72
CA LEU A 298 1.60 1.43 -7.13
C LEU A 298 2.99 2.03 -7.33
N VAL A 299 3.85 1.33 -8.04
CA VAL A 299 5.16 1.84 -8.48
C VAL A 299 5.14 1.97 -9.98
N VAL A 300 5.51 3.14 -10.51
CA VAL A 300 5.78 3.34 -11.94
C VAL A 300 7.25 3.70 -12.10
N ASP A 301 8.04 2.80 -12.68
CA ASP A 301 9.49 2.93 -12.81
C ASP A 301 9.98 2.84 -14.27
N ARG A 302 11.23 3.21 -14.50
CA ARG A 302 11.87 3.20 -15.84
C ARG A 302 12.12 1.80 -16.41
N GLY A 303 11.92 0.75 -15.63
CA GLY A 303 12.19 -0.61 -16.03
C GLY A 303 13.68 -0.91 -16.26
N PRO A 304 14.00 -1.76 -17.25
CA PRO A 304 15.39 -2.05 -17.61
C PRO A 304 16.06 -0.90 -18.37
N SER A 305 15.31 0.17 -18.70
CA SER A 305 15.83 1.29 -19.48
C SER A 305 16.97 2.00 -18.74
N PRO A 306 18.09 2.33 -19.42
CA PRO A 306 19.13 3.18 -18.83
C PRO A 306 18.71 4.66 -18.76
N TYR A 307 17.64 5.07 -19.45
CA TYR A 307 17.09 6.41 -19.38
C TYR A 307 16.09 6.52 -18.23
N MET A 308 16.02 7.70 -17.62
CA MET A 308 15.00 8.02 -16.61
C MET A 308 13.59 7.89 -17.20
N ALA A 309 12.63 7.54 -16.35
CA ALA A 309 11.22 7.59 -16.71
C ALA A 309 10.80 9.05 -16.87
N THR A 310 10.06 9.34 -17.96
CA THR A 310 9.45 10.65 -18.21
C THR A 310 7.94 10.50 -18.11
N LEU A 311 7.38 10.87 -16.96
CA LEU A 311 5.96 10.69 -16.65
C LEU A 311 5.29 12.04 -16.46
N GLU A 312 4.03 12.17 -16.90
CA GLU A 312 3.20 13.32 -16.56
C GLU A 312 2.24 12.94 -15.45
N LEU A 313 2.30 13.67 -14.35
CA LEU A 313 1.49 13.43 -13.17
C LEU A 313 0.35 14.45 -13.14
N PHE A 314 -0.87 13.94 -13.05
CA PHE A 314 -2.08 14.73 -12.90
C PHE A 314 -2.81 14.37 -11.60
N ALA A 315 -3.43 15.36 -10.98
CA ALA A 315 -4.39 15.19 -9.89
C ALA A 315 -5.67 15.95 -10.21
N ASP A 316 -6.82 15.28 -10.14
CA ASP A 316 -8.14 15.85 -10.48
C ASP A 316 -8.14 16.58 -11.83
N GLU A 317 -7.57 15.92 -12.85
CA GLU A 317 -7.38 16.43 -14.22
C GLU A 317 -6.44 17.64 -14.37
N GLN A 318 -5.80 18.11 -13.29
CA GLN A 318 -4.78 19.16 -13.34
C GLN A 318 -3.39 18.57 -13.48
N HIS A 319 -2.59 19.10 -14.41
CA HIS A 319 -1.17 18.76 -14.50
C HIS A 319 -0.45 19.30 -13.27
N LEU A 320 0.11 18.39 -12.46
CA LEU A 320 0.89 18.76 -11.28
C LEU A 320 2.35 19.02 -11.67
N CYS A 321 2.98 18.04 -12.31
CA CYS A 321 4.35 18.13 -12.75
C CYS A 321 4.70 17.05 -13.78
N THR A 322 5.83 17.23 -14.44
CA THR A 322 6.49 16.18 -15.22
C THR A 322 7.57 15.56 -14.35
N VAL A 323 7.46 14.26 -14.12
CA VAL A 323 8.41 13.47 -13.35
C VAL A 323 9.52 12.99 -14.27
N GLU A 324 10.75 13.40 -13.95
CA GLU A 324 11.99 12.86 -14.53
C GLU A 324 12.78 12.20 -13.40
N ALA A 325 12.69 10.88 -13.32
CA ALA A 325 13.16 10.12 -12.16
C ALA A 325 13.43 8.66 -12.52
N ASP A 326 13.98 7.88 -11.58
CA ASP A 326 13.93 6.42 -11.72
C ASP A 326 12.48 5.91 -11.72
N GLY A 327 11.59 6.62 -11.01
CA GLY A 327 10.16 6.33 -11.00
C GLY A 327 9.37 7.18 -10.02
N LEU A 328 8.13 6.74 -9.78
CA LEU A 328 7.16 7.36 -8.89
C LEU A 328 6.43 6.28 -8.10
N VAL A 329 6.31 6.47 -6.79
CA VAL A 329 5.48 5.65 -5.91
C VAL A 329 4.20 6.41 -5.57
N VAL A 330 3.05 5.79 -5.81
CA VAL A 330 1.74 6.23 -5.32
C VAL A 330 1.30 5.23 -4.27
N SER A 331 1.29 5.65 -3.01
CA SER A 331 1.15 4.77 -1.84
C SER A 331 -0.07 5.10 -1.00
N THR A 332 -0.63 4.10 -0.34
CA THR A 332 -1.53 4.30 0.80
C THR A 332 -0.74 4.72 2.05
N PRO A 333 -1.42 5.12 3.14
CA PRO A 333 -0.79 5.30 4.44
C PRO A 333 -0.19 3.99 4.98
N THR A 334 -0.77 2.84 4.63
CA THR A 334 -0.21 1.53 4.99
C THR A 334 1.12 1.28 4.26
N GLY A 335 1.21 1.61 2.97
CA GLY A 335 2.46 1.55 2.20
C GLY A 335 3.51 2.61 2.57
N SER A 336 3.16 3.58 3.43
CA SER A 336 4.11 4.62 3.87
C SER A 336 5.34 4.06 4.61
N THR A 337 5.22 2.85 5.16
CA THR A 337 6.30 2.11 5.84
C THR A 337 7.02 1.12 4.92
N ALA A 338 6.58 0.98 3.67
CA ALA A 338 7.13 0.06 2.67
C ALA A 338 8.04 0.83 1.69
N TYR A 339 7.87 0.66 0.38
CA TYR A 339 8.82 1.22 -0.58
C TYR A 339 8.84 2.76 -0.58
N SER A 340 7.70 3.38 -0.27
CA SER A 340 7.62 4.84 -0.08
C SER A 340 8.60 5.32 1.01
N LEU A 341 8.78 4.59 2.11
CA LEU A 341 9.73 4.96 3.17
C LEU A 341 11.17 4.97 2.64
N SER A 342 11.54 3.94 1.89
CA SER A 342 12.88 3.80 1.30
C SER A 342 13.18 4.90 0.28
N ALA A 343 12.16 5.36 -0.46
CA ALA A 343 12.27 6.47 -1.40
C ALA A 343 12.25 7.86 -0.71
N GLY A 344 12.19 7.92 0.62
CA GLY A 344 12.22 9.17 1.40
C GLY A 344 10.85 9.77 1.73
N GLY A 345 9.77 9.03 1.50
CA GLY A 345 8.42 9.40 1.89
C GLY A 345 8.22 9.46 3.40
N SER A 346 7.22 10.22 3.84
CA SER A 346 6.89 10.36 5.26
C SER A 346 6.09 9.17 5.78
N LEU A 347 6.33 8.79 7.03
CA LEU A 347 5.49 7.83 7.76
C LEU A 347 4.10 8.41 7.96
N CYS A 348 3.07 7.62 7.63
CA CYS A 348 1.68 8.01 7.74
C CYS A 348 0.92 6.97 8.57
N HIS A 349 0.12 7.44 9.53
CA HIS A 349 -0.71 6.55 10.33
C HIS A 349 -1.82 5.92 9.44
N PRO A 350 -2.11 4.61 9.53
CA PRO A 350 -3.10 3.94 8.68
C PRO A 350 -4.51 4.56 8.67
N CYS A 351 -4.85 5.29 9.73
CA CYS A 351 -6.15 5.98 9.86
C CYS A 351 -6.25 7.32 9.12
N VAL A 352 -5.15 7.84 8.55
CA VAL A 352 -5.15 9.13 7.83
C VAL A 352 -5.63 8.87 6.40
N PRO A 353 -6.76 9.45 5.95
CA PRO A 353 -7.31 9.15 4.63
C PRO A 353 -6.61 9.99 3.55
N ALA A 354 -5.43 9.54 3.12
CA ALA A 354 -4.55 10.24 2.18
C ALA A 354 -3.90 9.29 1.15
N ILE A 355 -3.54 9.84 0.00
CA ILE A 355 -2.67 9.22 -1.00
C ILE A 355 -1.30 9.88 -0.89
N LEU A 356 -0.24 9.08 -0.79
CA LEU A 356 1.14 9.55 -0.74
C LEU A 356 1.75 9.48 -2.14
N ILE A 357 2.42 10.54 -2.56
CA ILE A 357 3.20 10.58 -3.79
C ILE A 357 4.66 10.77 -3.42
N THR A 358 5.49 9.80 -3.78
CA THR A 358 6.91 9.78 -3.42
C THR A 358 7.74 9.51 -4.68
N PRO A 359 8.55 10.48 -5.16
CA PRO A 359 9.46 10.24 -6.28
C PRO A 359 10.59 9.27 -5.92
N ILE A 360 11.03 8.46 -6.88
CA ILE A 360 12.19 7.58 -6.74
C ILE A 360 13.37 8.23 -7.45
N CYS A 361 14.37 8.70 -6.69
CA CYS A 361 15.59 9.31 -7.24
C CYS A 361 15.31 10.39 -8.32
N ALA A 362 14.42 11.34 -8.03
CA ALA A 362 14.05 12.38 -8.99
C ALA A 362 15.24 13.28 -9.36
N HIS A 363 15.36 13.59 -10.65
CA HIS A 363 16.38 14.49 -11.18
C HIS A 363 15.93 15.96 -11.11
N THR A 364 15.41 16.34 -9.95
CA THR A 364 15.06 17.72 -9.61
C THR A 364 15.19 17.94 -8.11
N LEU A 365 15.59 19.15 -7.71
CA LEU A 365 15.81 19.50 -6.30
C LEU A 365 14.51 19.83 -5.54
N ASN A 366 13.41 20.11 -6.25
CA ASN A 366 12.18 20.62 -5.67
C ASN A 366 11.02 19.61 -5.64
N PHE A 367 11.20 18.40 -6.20
CA PHE A 367 10.14 17.39 -6.16
C PHE A 367 10.26 16.57 -4.88
N ARG A 368 9.54 17.01 -3.86
CA ARG A 368 9.49 16.37 -2.54
C ARG A 368 8.25 15.48 -2.42
N PRO A 369 8.31 14.43 -1.57
CA PRO A 369 7.13 13.64 -1.26
C PRO A 369 5.98 14.50 -0.75
N MET A 370 4.75 14.17 -1.14
CA MET A 370 3.55 14.91 -0.77
C MET A 370 2.40 13.99 -0.40
N LEU A 371 1.46 14.53 0.38
CA LEU A 371 0.22 13.86 0.75
C LEU A 371 -0.94 14.60 0.09
N LEU A 372 -1.80 13.85 -0.61
CA LEU A 372 -3.03 14.33 -1.20
C LEU A 372 -4.23 13.71 -0.49
N PRO A 373 -5.41 14.36 -0.48
CA PRO A 373 -6.64 13.74 -0.03
C PRO A 373 -6.94 12.43 -0.78
N HIS A 374 -7.47 11.43 -0.08
CA HIS A 374 -7.88 10.15 -0.71
C HIS A 374 -8.95 10.30 -1.80
N THR A 375 -9.68 11.42 -1.83
CA THR A 375 -10.69 11.72 -2.86
C THR A 375 -10.09 12.13 -4.19
N CYS A 376 -8.82 12.49 -4.24
CA CYS A 376 -8.15 12.89 -5.47
C CYS A 376 -7.99 11.71 -6.42
N ILE A 377 -8.22 11.96 -7.71
CA ILE A 377 -7.95 11.02 -8.79
C ILE A 377 -6.56 11.34 -9.33
N ILE A 378 -5.64 10.38 -9.21
CA ILE A 378 -4.26 10.54 -9.68
C ILE A 378 -4.13 9.85 -11.03
N ARG A 379 -3.56 10.55 -12.01
CA ARG A 379 -3.30 9.99 -13.34
C ARG A 379 -1.82 10.13 -13.68
N VAL A 380 -1.17 9.00 -13.95
CA VAL A 380 0.25 8.91 -14.29
C VAL A 380 0.37 8.47 -15.74
N VAL A 381 0.82 9.38 -16.61
CA VAL A 381 0.89 9.16 -18.06
C VAL A 381 2.33 8.97 -18.49
N VAL A 382 2.61 7.96 -19.32
CA VAL A 382 3.91 7.87 -19.99
C VAL A 382 3.92 8.86 -21.14
N ARG A 383 4.78 9.89 -21.04
CA ARG A 383 4.80 10.99 -22.00
C ARG A 383 5.02 10.47 -23.43
N ALA A 384 4.31 11.04 -24.41
CA ALA A 384 4.45 10.66 -25.81
C ALA A 384 5.88 10.86 -26.35
N THR A 385 6.61 11.84 -25.81
CA THR A 385 8.01 12.14 -26.16
C THR A 385 9.03 11.41 -25.27
N ALA A 386 8.60 10.51 -24.37
CA ALA A 386 9.51 9.78 -23.49
C ALA A 386 10.50 8.95 -24.31
N ARG A 387 11.75 8.83 -23.85
CA ARG A 387 12.78 8.06 -24.59
C ARG A 387 12.52 6.55 -24.52
N SER A 388 12.05 6.06 -23.38
CA SER A 388 11.71 4.66 -23.15
C SER A 388 10.27 4.49 -22.67
N THR A 389 9.80 3.25 -22.64
CA THR A 389 8.61 2.84 -21.91
C THR A 389 8.84 2.94 -20.40
N ALA A 390 7.77 2.81 -19.63
CA ALA A 390 7.80 2.66 -18.18
C ALA A 390 7.20 1.30 -17.80
N TYR A 391 7.36 0.90 -16.56
CA TYR A 391 6.75 -0.31 -16.01
C TYR A 391 5.97 0.07 -14.77
N CYS A 392 4.76 -0.48 -14.63
CA CYS A 392 4.02 -0.41 -13.38
C CYS A 392 4.06 -1.75 -12.64
N SER A 393 4.08 -1.69 -11.31
CA SER A 393 3.90 -2.84 -10.42
C SER A 393 2.98 -2.50 -9.26
N PHE A 394 2.31 -3.52 -8.72
CA PHE A 394 1.24 -3.40 -7.74
C PHE A 394 1.62 -4.21 -6.50
N ASP A 395 1.83 -3.56 -5.35
CA ASP A 395 2.32 -4.21 -4.11
C ASP A 395 3.60 -5.03 -4.31
N GLY A 396 4.49 -4.59 -5.21
CA GLY A 396 5.71 -5.32 -5.59
C GLY A 396 5.47 -6.60 -6.40
N LYS A 397 4.23 -6.83 -6.86
CA LYS A 397 3.82 -7.94 -7.72
C LYS A 397 3.36 -7.42 -9.09
N TYR A 398 3.16 -8.36 -10.01
CA TYR A 398 2.54 -8.20 -11.33
C TYR A 398 3.03 -6.96 -12.09
N ARG A 399 4.09 -7.14 -12.88
CA ARG A 399 4.74 -6.05 -13.59
C ARG A 399 4.20 -5.93 -15.00
N VAL A 400 3.71 -4.76 -15.36
CA VAL A 400 3.15 -4.48 -16.68
C VAL A 400 3.93 -3.33 -17.34
N GLU A 401 4.33 -3.51 -18.60
CA GLU A 401 4.92 -2.44 -19.38
C GLU A 401 3.85 -1.42 -19.79
N LEU A 402 4.11 -0.14 -19.56
CA LEU A 402 3.35 1.02 -20.03
C LEU A 402 4.07 1.66 -21.22
N LYS A 403 3.40 1.67 -22.37
CA LYS A 403 3.91 2.29 -23.60
C LYS A 403 3.63 3.78 -23.60
N ARG A 404 4.26 4.50 -24.53
CA ARG A 404 4.04 5.94 -24.70
C ARG A 404 2.56 6.22 -24.98
N GLY A 405 1.98 7.17 -24.25
CA GLY A 405 0.55 7.49 -24.31
C GLY A 405 -0.34 6.62 -23.42
N ASP A 406 0.15 5.47 -22.94
CA ASP A 406 -0.56 4.72 -21.91
C ASP A 406 -0.54 5.51 -20.60
N HIS A 407 -1.56 5.30 -19.78
CA HIS A 407 -1.61 5.90 -18.46
C HIS A 407 -2.24 4.98 -17.42
N MET A 408 -1.91 5.27 -16.18
CA MET A 408 -2.52 4.66 -15.01
C MET A 408 -3.43 5.68 -14.33
N THR A 409 -4.65 5.28 -14.00
CA THR A 409 -5.54 6.07 -13.14
C THR A 409 -5.64 5.38 -11.79
N VAL A 410 -5.36 6.13 -10.73
CA VAL A 410 -5.35 5.67 -9.34
C VAL A 410 -6.43 6.40 -8.57
N THR A 411 -7.31 5.65 -7.94
CA THR A 411 -8.37 6.17 -7.08
C THR A 411 -8.38 5.43 -5.76
N PHE A 412 -9.07 5.97 -4.77
CA PHE A 412 -9.37 5.24 -3.55
C PHE A 412 -10.27 4.02 -3.86
N SER A 413 -9.87 2.85 -3.35
CA SER A 413 -10.64 1.63 -3.51
C SER A 413 -11.89 1.61 -2.64
N ARG A 414 -12.96 1.09 -3.21
CA ARG A 414 -14.19 0.73 -2.49
C ARG A 414 -14.02 -0.43 -1.51
N PHE A 415 -12.92 -1.16 -1.59
CA PHE A 415 -12.70 -2.39 -0.85
C PHE A 415 -11.51 -2.22 0.09
N ALA A 416 -11.76 -1.86 1.35
CA ALA A 416 -10.72 -1.83 2.37
C ALA A 416 -10.34 -3.24 2.85
N VAL A 417 -9.15 -3.39 3.43
CA VAL A 417 -8.69 -4.63 4.07
C VAL A 417 -8.98 -4.54 5.58
N PRO A 418 -9.94 -5.31 6.12
CA PRO A 418 -10.19 -5.38 7.55
C PRO A 418 -9.15 -6.25 8.24
N THR A 419 -8.34 -5.65 9.11
CA THR A 419 -7.36 -6.37 9.95
C THR A 419 -7.76 -6.31 11.40
N VAL A 420 -7.81 -7.45 12.07
CA VAL A 420 -8.05 -7.53 13.51
C VAL A 420 -6.83 -6.97 14.26
N THR A 421 -7.07 -6.07 15.20
CA THR A 421 -6.03 -5.39 15.99
C THR A 421 -5.92 -6.01 17.37
N ARG A 422 -4.69 -6.12 17.89
CA ARG A 422 -4.38 -6.74 19.19
C ARG A 422 -4.81 -5.87 20.35
N THR A 423 -4.34 -4.63 20.39
CA THR A 423 -4.68 -3.68 21.45
C THR A 423 -5.49 -2.49 20.92
N GLY A 424 -5.31 -2.20 19.63
CA GLY A 424 -6.03 -1.16 18.90
C GLY A 424 -5.08 -0.47 17.92
N THR A 425 -5.62 0.09 16.85
CA THR A 425 -4.85 0.58 15.70
C THR A 425 -3.67 1.49 16.08
N ASN A 426 -3.90 2.48 16.95
CA ASN A 426 -2.85 3.42 17.33
C ASN A 426 -1.73 2.77 18.14
N PHE A 427 -2.09 1.94 19.13
CA PHE A 427 -1.11 1.28 19.99
C PHE A 427 -0.29 0.27 19.20
N ASP A 428 -0.96 -0.56 18.39
CA ASP A 428 -0.29 -1.53 17.54
C ASP A 428 0.66 -0.82 16.56
N TRP A 429 0.25 0.33 15.97
CA TRP A 429 1.12 1.10 15.07
C TRP A 429 2.32 1.75 15.80
N PHE A 430 2.12 2.35 16.98
CA PHE A 430 3.23 2.92 17.77
C PHE A 430 4.22 1.84 18.20
N GLU A 431 3.72 0.68 18.63
CA GLU A 431 4.54 -0.46 18.99
C GLU A 431 5.34 -0.98 17.78
N SER A 432 4.71 -1.10 16.62
CA SER A 432 5.40 -1.48 15.38
C SER A 432 6.47 -0.46 15.00
N LEU A 433 6.23 0.86 15.13
CA LEU A 433 7.26 1.86 14.88
C LEU A 433 8.47 1.73 15.82
N GLN A 434 8.20 1.56 17.12
CA GLN A 434 9.25 1.44 18.13
C GLN A 434 10.07 0.16 17.94
N LYS A 435 9.42 -0.97 17.62
CA LYS A 435 10.11 -2.23 17.43
C LYS A 435 10.82 -2.31 16.08
N CYS A 436 10.11 -2.03 14.99
CA CYS A 436 10.61 -2.25 13.62
C CYS A 436 11.64 -1.20 13.19
N LEU A 437 11.41 0.07 13.52
CA LEU A 437 12.27 1.18 13.09
C LEU A 437 13.17 1.72 14.21
N MET A 438 13.06 1.17 15.43
CA MET A 438 13.73 1.72 16.61
C MET A 438 13.52 3.24 16.72
N TRP A 439 12.29 3.69 16.44
CA TRP A 439 12.02 5.08 16.10
C TRP A 439 12.44 6.04 17.23
N SER A 440 13.42 6.90 16.92
CA SER A 440 13.96 7.91 17.83
C SER A 440 14.42 7.36 19.20
N LEU A 441 14.76 6.08 19.32
CA LEU A 441 15.35 5.49 20.52
C LEU A 441 16.77 6.01 20.69
N ARG A 442 17.00 6.77 21.77
CA ARG A 442 18.33 7.27 22.14
C ARG A 442 19.01 6.22 23.02
N GLN A 443 20.04 5.54 22.51
CA GLN A 443 20.77 4.51 23.25
C GLN A 443 21.67 5.05 24.38
N ALA A 444 21.86 6.36 24.47
CA ALA A 444 22.51 7.00 25.60
C ALA A 444 21.82 8.32 25.89
N GLU A 445 21.36 8.53 27.13
CA GLU A 445 21.13 9.88 27.63
C GLU A 445 22.44 10.65 27.46
N GLN A 446 22.43 11.77 26.73
CA GLN A 446 23.55 12.71 26.80
C GLN A 446 23.74 13.04 28.28
N LYS A 447 24.89 12.65 28.86
CA LYS A 447 25.19 12.93 30.26
C LYS A 447 24.86 14.41 30.52
N PRO A 448 24.06 14.74 31.54
CA PRO A 448 23.69 16.12 31.79
C PRO A 448 24.96 16.96 31.95
N PHE A 449 25.11 18.00 31.15
CA PHE A 449 26.20 18.96 31.33
C PHE A 449 25.86 19.81 32.55
N VAL A 450 26.65 19.68 33.61
CA VAL A 450 26.53 20.55 34.79
C VAL A 450 27.09 21.91 34.42
N VAL A 451 26.22 22.91 34.29
CA VAL A 451 26.64 24.32 34.21
C VAL A 451 26.97 24.77 35.63
N VAL A 452 28.26 24.82 35.96
CA VAL A 452 28.72 25.48 37.19
C VAL A 452 28.93 26.96 36.88
N GLU A 453 28.05 27.82 37.37
CA GLU A 453 28.29 29.26 37.33
C GLU A 453 29.49 29.61 38.22
N SER A 454 30.53 30.19 37.63
CA SER A 454 31.68 30.67 38.39
C SER A 454 31.25 31.86 39.25
N ASN A 455 31.16 31.67 40.57
CA ASN A 455 30.83 32.76 41.48
C ASN A 455 31.92 33.85 41.43
N LYS A 456 31.53 35.06 41.03
CA LYS A 456 32.41 36.24 41.04
C LYS A 456 32.83 36.56 42.48
N ARG A 457 34.14 36.83 42.62
CA ARG A 457 34.88 37.50 43.73
C ARG A 457 35.47 36.60 44.82
N LYS A 458 36.78 36.34 44.69
CA LYS A 458 37.72 36.59 45.81
C LYS A 458 38.89 37.46 45.32
N ARG A 459 39.21 38.42 46.19
CA ARG A 459 39.97 39.66 45.98
C ARG A 459 41.47 39.37 45.73
N ARG A 460 42.08 40.15 44.82
CA ARG A 460 43.54 40.22 44.60
C ARG A 460 44.25 40.72 45.87
N LYS A 461 45.43 40.17 46.17
CA LYS A 461 46.52 40.86 46.91
C LYS A 461 47.74 41.00 45.98
N PRO A 462 48.56 42.07 46.07
CA PRO A 462 49.55 42.38 45.04
C PRO A 462 51.03 42.10 45.43
N SER A 463 51.85 41.93 44.38
CA SER A 463 53.31 42.21 44.22
C SER A 463 54.34 41.16 44.67
N PRO A 464 55.60 41.15 44.13
CA PRO A 464 56.21 42.10 43.17
C PRO A 464 56.88 41.50 41.91
N LEU A 465 57.30 42.42 41.03
CA LEU A 465 58.07 42.24 39.78
C LEU A 465 59.34 41.38 39.93
N SER A 466 59.62 40.54 38.92
CA SER A 466 60.98 40.37 38.39
C SER A 466 60.97 40.02 36.90
N THR A 467 61.90 40.66 36.21
CA THR A 467 62.25 40.63 34.79
C THR A 467 62.94 39.33 34.37
N GLY A 468 62.80 38.94 33.10
CA GLY A 468 63.80 38.09 32.45
C GLY A 468 63.26 37.18 31.35
N GLN A 469 63.70 37.41 30.12
CA GLN A 469 63.48 36.56 28.94
C GLN A 469 64.08 35.16 29.14
N SER A 470 63.41 34.12 28.64
CA SER A 470 63.97 33.07 27.74
C SER A 470 62.97 31.94 27.50
N THR A 471 62.81 31.60 26.21
CA THR A 471 62.48 30.28 25.59
C THR A 471 61.44 29.35 26.24
N PRO A 472 60.48 28.81 25.48
CA PRO A 472 59.91 27.50 25.76
C PRO A 472 60.60 26.42 24.93
N SER A 473 61.35 25.55 25.60
CA SER A 473 61.59 24.17 25.18
C SER A 473 60.44 23.28 25.66
N SER A 474 60.06 22.31 24.82
CA SER A 474 59.45 21.01 25.13
C SER A 474 58.26 20.96 26.08
N GLU A 475 57.11 20.49 25.57
CA GLU A 475 56.57 19.20 26.04
C GLU A 475 55.48 18.67 25.11
N SER A 476 55.71 17.43 24.69
CA SER A 476 54.84 16.54 23.93
C SER A 476 53.53 16.30 24.67
N SER A 477 52.41 16.61 24.01
CA SER A 477 51.11 16.07 24.42
C SER A 477 51.02 14.63 23.93
N GLU A 478 51.16 13.70 24.86
CA GLU A 478 50.88 12.28 24.65
C GLU A 478 49.42 12.11 24.19
N HIS A 479 49.26 11.51 23.01
CA HIS A 479 48.03 10.85 22.62
C HIS A 479 47.81 9.69 23.59
N VAL A 480 46.98 9.89 24.62
CA VAL A 480 46.40 8.77 25.36
C VAL A 480 45.35 8.13 24.46
N LEU A 481 45.80 7.14 23.68
CA LEU A 481 44.96 6.10 23.12
C LEU A 481 44.33 5.36 24.32
N VAL A 482 43.12 5.74 24.69
CA VAL A 482 42.31 4.89 25.57
C VAL A 482 41.80 3.75 24.70
N CYS A 483 42.51 2.63 24.77
CA CYS A 483 42.01 1.33 24.36
C CYS A 483 40.64 1.12 25.01
N MET A 484 39.60 0.93 24.19
CA MET A 484 38.34 0.40 24.69
C MET A 484 38.61 -1.02 25.17
N ASP A 485 38.54 -1.17 26.49
CA ASP A 485 38.63 -2.42 27.20
C ASP A 485 37.51 -3.36 26.72
N GLN A 486 37.89 -4.62 26.51
CA GLN A 486 37.02 -5.67 25.98
C GLN A 486 36.01 -6.07 27.06
N GLY A 487 34.82 -5.47 27.00
CA GLY A 487 33.66 -5.91 27.76
C GLY A 487 33.07 -7.19 27.16
N GLU A 488 33.29 -8.29 27.89
CA GLU A 488 32.68 -9.62 27.85
C GLU A 488 31.63 -9.92 26.76
N ASP A 489 31.99 -10.91 25.93
CA ASP A 489 31.11 -11.61 24.99
C ASP A 489 29.78 -12.02 25.64
N PRO A 490 28.62 -11.61 25.09
CA PRO A 490 27.37 -12.29 25.39
C PRO A 490 27.50 -13.72 24.87
N LYS A 491 27.44 -14.70 25.78
CA LYS A 491 27.45 -16.14 25.53
C LYS A 491 26.82 -16.44 24.16
N LYS A 492 27.66 -16.81 23.19
CA LYS A 492 27.26 -17.44 21.93
C LYS A 492 26.31 -18.59 22.28
N GLN A 493 25.01 -18.37 22.12
CA GLN A 493 24.10 -19.47 21.92
C GLN A 493 24.62 -20.19 20.69
N LYS A 494 25.10 -21.42 20.88
CA LYS A 494 25.50 -22.28 19.77
C LYS A 494 24.33 -22.26 18.76
N PRO A 495 24.60 -22.06 17.46
CA PRO A 495 23.57 -22.29 16.46
C PRO A 495 23.05 -23.72 16.69
N LYS A 496 21.72 -23.85 16.81
CA LYS A 496 21.07 -25.16 16.72
C LYS A 496 21.65 -25.84 15.47
N LYS A 497 22.02 -27.11 15.61
CA LYS A 497 22.47 -27.95 14.49
C LYS A 497 21.57 -27.66 13.29
N GLU A 498 22.17 -27.29 12.17
CA GLU A 498 21.54 -27.38 10.86
C GLU A 498 21.03 -28.83 10.74
N GLU A 499 19.72 -28.99 10.89
CA GLU A 499 19.04 -30.21 10.47
C GLU A 499 19.24 -30.32 8.96
N GLU A 500 19.42 -31.55 8.48
CA GLU A 500 19.59 -31.90 7.07
C GLU A 500 18.69 -31.05 6.16
N TYR A 501 19.29 -30.54 5.09
CA TYR A 501 18.57 -29.86 4.01
C TYR A 501 17.54 -30.82 3.41
N ASP A 502 16.30 -30.64 3.80
CA ASP A 502 15.13 -31.11 3.04
C ASP A 502 15.13 -30.30 1.74
N GLU A 503 15.63 -30.87 0.63
CA GLU A 503 15.77 -30.18 -0.65
C GLU A 503 14.41 -29.83 -1.30
N GLY A 504 13.28 -30.28 -0.73
CA GLY A 504 11.93 -29.97 -1.19
C GLY A 504 11.17 -29.04 -0.24
N PHE A 505 10.72 -27.88 -0.74
CA PHE A 505 9.66 -27.10 -0.07
C PHE A 505 8.30 -27.65 -0.48
N GLU A 506 7.47 -28.02 0.51
CA GLU A 506 6.13 -28.54 0.23
C GLU A 506 5.11 -27.44 -0.05
N LEU A 507 5.33 -26.24 0.50
CA LEU A 507 4.50 -25.07 0.25
C LEU A 507 5.28 -24.07 -0.58
N VAL A 508 5.01 -24.04 -1.88
CA VAL A 508 5.59 -23.08 -2.83
C VAL A 508 4.59 -21.95 -3.13
N PRO A 509 5.06 -20.74 -3.49
CA PRO A 509 4.16 -19.68 -3.93
C PRO A 509 3.49 -20.09 -5.24
N TRP A 510 2.20 -19.78 -5.34
CA TRP A 510 1.47 -19.80 -6.60
C TRP A 510 2.21 -18.97 -7.65
N THR A 511 2.46 -19.58 -8.80
CA THR A 511 3.13 -18.92 -9.92
C THR A 511 2.27 -17.78 -10.46
N THR A 512 2.90 -16.81 -11.11
CA THR A 512 2.15 -15.72 -11.76
C THR A 512 1.18 -16.27 -12.79
N GLU A 513 1.56 -17.33 -13.52
CA GLU A 513 0.67 -17.98 -14.50
C GLU A 513 -0.54 -18.65 -13.85
N GLU A 514 -0.40 -19.28 -12.69
CA GLU A 514 -1.54 -19.86 -11.96
C GLU A 514 -2.46 -18.77 -11.41
N LEU A 515 -1.88 -17.69 -10.89
CA LEU A 515 -2.64 -16.52 -10.46
C LEU A 515 -3.35 -15.85 -11.64
N GLU A 516 -2.68 -15.66 -12.78
CA GLU A 516 -3.19 -15.00 -13.99
C GLU A 516 -4.22 -15.86 -14.72
N ARG A 517 -3.96 -17.15 -14.96
CA ARG A 517 -4.92 -18.04 -15.62
C ARG A 517 -6.24 -18.09 -14.87
N ASP A 518 -6.23 -18.01 -13.54
CA ASP A 518 -7.47 -18.12 -12.77
C ASP A 518 -8.11 -16.76 -12.42
N ILE A 519 -7.36 -15.66 -12.42
CA ILE A 519 -7.88 -14.30 -12.19
C ILE A 519 -8.31 -13.61 -13.50
N MET A 520 -7.62 -13.86 -14.62
CA MET A 520 -7.85 -13.16 -15.90
C MET A 520 -8.77 -13.91 -16.88
N SER A 521 -8.78 -15.25 -16.89
CA SER A 521 -9.60 -16.04 -17.84
C SER A 521 -11.12 -15.93 -17.63
N LEU A 522 -11.55 -15.17 -16.63
CA LEU A 522 -12.97 -14.99 -16.28
C LEU A 522 -13.47 -13.57 -16.55
N ASN A 523 -12.57 -12.60 -16.78
CA ASN A 523 -12.98 -11.26 -17.25
C ASN A 523 -13.41 -11.27 -18.73
N GLU A 524 -13.12 -12.35 -19.47
CA GLU A 524 -13.59 -12.54 -20.86
C GLU A 524 -15.05 -13.03 -20.94
N ASP A 525 -15.60 -13.59 -19.86
CA ASP A 525 -16.97 -14.14 -19.84
C ASP A 525 -18.06 -13.08 -19.49
N GLU A 526 -17.66 -11.84 -19.12
CA GLU A 526 -18.58 -10.73 -18.83
C GLU A 526 -18.62 -9.62 -19.90
N THR A 527 -17.99 -9.81 -21.07
CA THR A 527 -18.08 -8.87 -22.22
C THR A 527 -19.01 -9.31 -23.33
#